data_AF-A0A5R9Q1I0-F1
#
_entry.id   AF-A0A5R9Q1I0-F1
#
_cell.length_a   1.000
_cell.length_b   1.000
_cell.length_c   1.000
_cell.angle_alpha   90.00
_cell.angle_beta   90.00
_cell.angle_gamma   90.00
#
_symmetry.space_group_name_H-M   'P 1'
#
loop_
_entity.id
_entity.type
_entity.pdbx_description
1 polymer ?
#
loop_
_entity_poly.entity_id
_entity_poly.type
_entity_poly.pdbx_seq_one_letter_code
_entity_poly.pdbx_strand_id
1 'polypeptide(L)'
;MNSKPSSKISIEEHSEPLTFAAQCPSILDALEKANIEVTYQCREGFCGACRAKLNSGEVIYNQEPLAFVRDGEVLMCCSKPLTDISITLL
;
A
#
# COMPACT_ATOMS: atom_id res chain seq x y z
N MET A 1 0.59 22.20 -16.71
CA MET A 1 -0.43 21.44 -15.97
C MET A 1 0.28 20.20 -15.46
N ASN A 2 0.79 20.25 -14.22
CA ASN A 2 1.79 19.30 -13.75
C ASN A 2 1.18 17.91 -13.58
N SER A 3 1.60 16.99 -14.45
CA SER A 3 1.42 15.55 -14.38
C SER A 3 1.83 15.06 -12.99
N LYS A 4 0.87 14.92 -12.07
CA LYS A 4 1.13 14.29 -10.77
C LYS A 4 1.46 12.81 -11.06
N PRO A 5 2.56 12.25 -10.52
CA PRO A 5 2.84 10.83 -10.66
C PRO A 5 1.69 10.06 -9.99
N SER A 6 0.85 9.44 -10.81
CA SER A 6 -0.24 8.59 -10.38
C SER A 6 0.24 7.15 -10.52
N SER A 7 0.87 6.61 -9.47
CA SER A 7 1.25 5.20 -9.43
C SER A 7 0.01 4.31 -9.42
N LYS A 8 0.12 3.13 -10.00
CA LYS A 8 -0.95 2.11 -10.01
C LYS A 8 -0.68 1.05 -8.94
N ILE A 9 -1.75 0.60 -8.31
CA ILE A 9 -1.74 -0.47 -7.30
C ILE A 9 -2.56 -1.61 -7.89
N SER A 10 -1.89 -2.66 -8.34
CA SER A 10 -2.53 -3.88 -8.80
C SER A 10 -2.69 -4.84 -7.62
N ILE A 11 -3.88 -5.40 -7.43
CA ILE A 11 -4.18 -6.29 -6.31
C ILE A 11 -4.56 -7.62 -6.93
N GLU A 12 -3.90 -8.72 -6.55
CA GLU A 12 -4.14 -10.03 -7.18
C GLU A 12 -5.62 -10.49 -7.12
N GLU A 13 -6.36 -10.10 -6.06
CA GLU A 13 -7.79 -10.42 -5.92
C GLU A 13 -8.72 -9.49 -6.72
N HIS A 14 -8.20 -8.41 -7.32
CA HIS A 14 -8.98 -7.47 -8.12
C HIS A 14 -8.51 -7.44 -9.57
N SER A 15 -9.46 -7.55 -10.50
CA SER A 15 -9.17 -7.51 -11.94
C SER A 15 -8.75 -6.12 -12.45
N GLU A 16 -9.09 -5.04 -11.74
CA GLU A 16 -8.78 -3.67 -12.14
C GLU A 16 -7.73 -3.03 -11.21
N PRO A 17 -6.65 -2.47 -11.77
CA PRO A 17 -5.64 -1.78 -10.96
C PRO A 17 -6.19 -0.46 -10.43
N LEU A 18 -5.95 -0.20 -9.15
CA LEU A 18 -6.33 1.04 -8.49
C LEU A 18 -5.33 2.14 -8.83
N THR A 19 -5.81 3.35 -9.06
CA THR A 19 -4.94 4.52 -9.21
C THR A 19 -4.64 5.13 -7.84
N PHE A 20 -3.37 5.16 -7.44
CA PHE A 20 -2.93 5.85 -6.23
C PHE A 20 -2.98 7.36 -6.44
N ALA A 21 -3.90 8.02 -5.75
CA ALA A 21 -3.96 9.46 -5.74
C ALA A 21 -2.90 10.03 -4.80
N ALA A 22 -2.10 11.01 -5.26
CA ALA A 22 -1.06 11.66 -4.44
C ALA A 22 -1.60 12.35 -3.17
N GLN A 23 -2.91 12.54 -3.06
CA GLN A 23 -3.60 13.05 -1.85
C GLN A 23 -3.84 11.97 -0.79
N CYS A 24 -3.62 10.69 -1.10
CA CYS A 24 -3.75 9.60 -0.14
C CYS A 24 -2.49 9.55 0.75
N PRO A 25 -2.65 9.53 2.08
CA PRO A 25 -1.53 9.50 3.00
C PRO A 25 -0.80 8.15 3.01
N SER A 26 -1.46 7.05 2.61
CA SER A 26 -0.87 5.71 2.56
C SER A 26 -1.57 4.81 1.54
N ILE A 27 -0.96 3.67 1.21
CA ILE A 27 -1.57 2.62 0.37
C ILE A 27 -2.89 2.16 0.97
N LEU A 28 -2.94 1.94 2.30
CA LEU A 28 -4.17 1.55 3.00
C LEU A 28 -5.31 2.55 2.74
N ASP A 29 -5.02 3.84 2.84
CA ASP A 29 -6.02 4.91 2.60
C ASP A 29 -6.58 4.89 1.18
N ALA A 30 -5.73 4.56 0.19
CA ALA A 30 -6.17 4.42 -1.19
C ALA A 30 -7.08 3.20 -1.37
N LEU A 31 -6.74 2.06 -0.74
CA LEU A 31 -7.54 0.84 -0.75
C LEU A 31 -8.90 1.05 -0.07
N GLU A 32 -8.93 1.70 1.10
CA GLU A 32 -10.18 2.03 1.80
C GLU A 32 -11.09 2.91 0.94
N LYS A 33 -10.54 3.93 0.26
CA LYS A 33 -11.31 4.78 -0.67
C LYS A 33 -11.84 4.03 -1.89
N ALA A 34 -11.16 2.96 -2.29
CA ALA A 34 -11.59 2.07 -3.35
C ALA A 34 -12.61 1.02 -2.88
N ASN A 35 -13.03 1.05 -1.60
CA ASN A 35 -13.88 0.03 -0.97
C ASN A 35 -13.26 -1.38 -1.02
N ILE A 36 -11.93 -1.46 -0.91
CA ILE A 36 -11.22 -2.74 -0.83
C ILE A 36 -11.07 -3.10 0.64
N GLU A 37 -11.54 -4.28 1.01
CA GLU A 37 -11.39 -4.80 2.36
C GLU A 37 -9.92 -5.12 2.64
N VAL A 38 -9.37 -4.50 3.68
CA VAL A 38 -7.98 -4.69 4.09
C VAL A 38 -7.93 -4.89 5.59
N THR A 39 -7.21 -5.92 6.04
CA THR A 39 -6.96 -6.14 7.46
C THR A 39 -6.05 -5.04 8.00
N TYR A 40 -6.48 -4.28 9.01
CA TYR A 40 -5.63 -3.33 9.73
C TYR A 40 -6.06 -3.20 11.18
N GLN A 41 -5.15 -2.71 12.03
CA GLN A 41 -5.44 -2.45 13.46
C GLN A 41 -4.87 -1.09 13.88
N CYS A 42 -3.55 -0.95 13.94
CA CYS A 42 -2.92 0.27 14.52
C CYS A 42 -2.81 1.47 13.56
N ARG A 43 -2.88 1.27 12.24
CA ARG A 43 -2.60 2.28 11.19
C ARG A 43 -1.23 3.00 11.23
N GLU A 44 -0.40 2.75 12.24
CA GLU A 44 0.87 3.46 12.43
C GLU A 44 2.11 2.58 12.16
N GLY A 45 1.93 1.31 11.78
CA GLY A 45 3.05 0.39 11.53
C GLY A 45 3.60 -0.31 12.78
N PHE A 46 2.86 -0.31 13.89
CA PHE A 46 3.21 -1.02 15.13
C PHE A 46 2.81 -2.50 15.16
N CYS A 47 1.60 -2.83 14.67
CA CYS A 47 1.01 -4.16 14.85
C CYS A 47 1.33 -5.16 13.72
N GLY A 48 1.68 -4.68 12.52
CA GLY A 48 1.87 -5.54 11.35
C GLY A 48 0.59 -6.14 10.75
N ALA A 49 -0.61 -5.81 11.26
CA ALA A 49 -1.87 -6.33 10.72
C ALA A 49 -2.15 -5.86 9.28
N CYS A 50 -1.68 -4.66 8.92
CA CYS A 50 -1.81 -4.05 7.60
C CYS A 50 -0.81 -4.60 6.56
N ARG A 51 -0.25 -5.80 6.79
CA ARG A 51 0.77 -6.36 5.90
C ARG A 51 0.12 -6.88 4.62
N ALA A 52 0.81 -6.65 3.51
CA ALA A 52 0.54 -7.29 2.24
C ALA A 52 1.84 -7.83 1.66
N LYS A 53 1.72 -8.81 0.77
CA LYS A 53 2.84 -9.26 -0.03
C LYS A 53 3.08 -8.27 -1.16
N LEU A 54 4.31 -7.80 -1.33
CA LEU A 54 4.72 -6.96 -2.45
C LEU A 54 5.30 -7.86 -3.55
N ASN A 55 4.52 -8.08 -4.61
CA ASN A 55 4.91 -8.94 -5.72
C ASN A 55 5.84 -8.22 -6.69
N SER A 56 5.63 -6.91 -6.89
CA SER A 56 6.42 -6.09 -7.81
C SER A 56 6.33 -4.61 -7.44
N GLY A 57 7.35 -3.86 -7.88
CA GLY A 57 7.48 -2.42 -7.69
C GLY A 57 8.15 -2.03 -6.37
N GLU A 58 8.22 -0.74 -6.13
CA GLU A 58 8.89 -0.15 -4.97
C GLU A 58 7.92 0.72 -4.16
N VAL A 59 8.11 0.67 -2.84
CA VAL A 59 7.34 1.42 -1.87
C VAL A 59 8.28 2.18 -0.95
N ILE A 60 7.83 3.32 -0.45
CA ILE A 60 8.53 4.11 0.55
C ILE A 60 7.69 4.18 1.82
N TYR A 61 8.33 4.02 2.96
CA TYR A 61 7.68 4.22 4.25
C TYR A 61 7.73 5.70 4.63
N ASN A 62 6.58 6.25 5.03
CA ASN A 62 6.49 7.60 5.57
C ASN A 62 7.25 7.73 6.90
N GLN A 63 7.29 6.64 7.66
CA GLN A 63 7.97 6.51 8.94
C GLN A 63 8.52 5.09 9.07
N GLU A 64 9.65 4.93 9.75
CA GLU A 64 10.24 3.62 9.97
C GLU A 64 9.28 2.72 10.78
N PRO A 65 8.83 1.59 10.22
CA PRO A 65 7.89 0.72 10.91
C PRO A 65 8.57 -0.02 12.05
N LEU A 66 7.86 -0.14 13.18
CA LEU A 66 8.32 -0.92 14.34
C LEU A 66 7.92 -2.40 14.26
N ALA A 67 6.91 -2.72 13.46
CA ALA A 67 6.54 -4.09 13.18
C ALA A 67 7.58 -4.76 12.27
N PHE A 68 7.82 -6.04 12.53
CA PHE A 68 8.68 -6.86 11.67
C PHE A 68 8.01 -7.13 10.32
N VAL A 69 8.66 -6.73 9.24
CA VAL A 69 8.23 -6.95 7.86
C VAL A 69 9.19 -7.94 7.21
N ARG A 70 8.69 -9.04 6.63
CA ARG A 70 9.56 -10.00 5.94
C ARG A 70 9.94 -9.47 4.56
N ASP A 71 11.00 -10.04 4.00
CA ASP A 71 11.34 -9.81 2.60
C ASP A 71 10.17 -10.18 1.69
N GLY A 72 9.85 -9.28 0.75
CA GLY A 72 8.70 -9.41 -0.15
C GLY A 72 7.36 -9.02 0.48
N GLU A 73 7.35 -8.37 1.64
CA GLU A 73 6.14 -7.83 2.26
C GLU A 73 6.25 -6.33 2.52
N VAL A 74 5.10 -5.71 2.73
CA VAL A 74 4.98 -4.28 2.98
C VAL A 74 3.87 -3.98 3.97
N LEU A 75 4.05 -2.96 4.82
CA LEU A 75 2.97 -2.41 5.64
C LEU A 75 2.25 -1.28 4.91
N MET A 76 1.04 -1.56 4.44
CA MET A 76 0.26 -0.62 3.62
C MET A 76 -0.16 0.64 4.38
N CYS A 77 -0.27 0.57 5.71
CA CYS A 77 -0.77 1.67 6.54
C CYS A 77 0.21 2.84 6.69
N CYS A 78 1.51 2.60 6.55
CA CYS A 78 2.54 3.62 6.68
C CYS A 78 3.44 3.74 5.43
N SER A 79 3.08 3.12 4.32
CA SER A 79 3.84 3.17 3.06
C SER A 79 3.07 3.83 1.92
N LYS A 80 3.82 4.30 0.93
CA LYS A 80 3.35 4.86 -0.34
C LYS A 80 4.06 4.17 -1.51
N PRO A 81 3.41 3.98 -2.66
CA PRO A 81 4.06 3.46 -3.85
C PRO A 81 5.01 4.52 -4.43
N LEU A 82 6.25 4.13 -4.72
CA LEU A 82 7.19 4.92 -5.52
C LEU A 82 7.01 4.67 -7.00
N THR A 83 6.72 3.42 -7.38
CA THR A 83 6.44 2.99 -8.74
C THR A 83 5.05 2.37 -8.81
N ASP A 84 4.65 1.89 -9.99
CA ASP A 84 3.53 0.96 -10.07
C ASP A 84 3.87 -0.29 -9.26
N ILE A 85 2.96 -0.69 -8.37
CA ILE A 85 3.15 -1.83 -7.48
C ILE A 85 2.08 -2.90 -7.72
N SER A 86 2.45 -4.14 -7.45
CA SER A 86 1.52 -5.28 -7.41
C SER A 86 1.58 -5.90 -6.03
N ILE A 87 0.43 -6.02 -5.37
CA ILE A 87 0.33 -6.54 -4.01
C ILE A 87 -0.68 -7.67 -3.90
N THR A 88 -0.49 -8.54 -2.91
CA THR A 88 -1.47 -9.55 -2.49
C THR A 88 -1.84 -9.30 -1.05
N LEU A 89 -3.14 -9.18 -0.78
CA LEU A 89 -3.68 -9.04 0.57
C LEU A 89 -3.54 -10.40 1.32
N LEU A 90 -3.34 -10.36 2.64
CA LEU A 90 -3.07 -11.53 3.48
C LEU A 90 -4.09 -11.66 4.62
#